data_AF-A0A959I6C7-F1
#
_entry.id   AF-A0A959I6C7-F1
#
_cell.length_a   1.000
_cell.length_b   1.000
_cell.length_c   1.000
_cell.angle_alpha   90.00
_cell.angle_beta   90.00
_cell.angle_gamma   90.00
#
_symmetry.space_group_name_H-M   'P 1'
#
loop_
_entity.id
_entity.type
_entity.pdbx_description
1 polymer ?
#
loop_
_entity_poly.entity_id
_entity_poly.type
_entity_poly.pdbx_seq_one_letter_code
_entity_poly.pdbx_strand_id
1 'polypeptide(L)'
;MDLEVMHMKNLLLPITVIILSMMGLSGQDCQYEKYFYWTSMAQIDFSEGDFEEARREFRIAFSTTEFPLGADLGVALETAIRTRDTTWAEELSIALAKGGIPLIYFDSLRNYPWYEHFAADFDQYDHFYETQYNLELRVRFMELVLADSLFNEDYHSWRKGEREMTLEELIAGAKGISTGLQVLIDAYGFPCEQKMGYLFKEGQVRPFPLVILLIHIYQRGELFYKDRLDRIICDGKLKPTDRAILNGARGFGDSSGVEQEMQIRYNKYRPKR
;
A
#
# COMPACT_ATOMS: atom_id res chain seq x y z
N MET A 1 -55.26 12.46 41.18
CA MET A 1 -53.94 12.79 40.61
C MET A 1 -53.05 11.62 40.92
N ASP A 2 -52.87 10.68 39.99
CA ASP A 2 -51.76 9.71 39.96
C ASP A 2 -51.99 8.74 38.79
N LEU A 3 -52.05 9.28 37.57
CA LEU A 3 -52.08 8.49 36.34
C LEU A 3 -51.10 8.97 35.27
N GLU A 4 -50.41 10.11 35.46
CA GLU A 4 -49.51 10.67 34.44
C GLU A 4 -48.03 10.28 34.57
N VAL A 5 -47.59 9.75 35.72
CA VAL A 5 -46.15 9.50 35.94
C VAL A 5 -45.67 8.15 35.39
N MET A 6 -46.59 7.22 35.09
CA MET A 6 -46.22 5.84 34.77
C MET A 6 -45.94 5.58 33.29
N HIS A 7 -46.32 6.50 32.38
CA HIS A 7 -46.11 6.30 30.94
C HIS A 7 -44.78 6.82 30.40
N MET A 8 -44.06 7.64 31.17
CA MET A 8 -42.85 8.32 30.68
C MET A 8 -41.55 7.50 30.84
N LYS A 9 -41.55 6.45 31.67
CA LYS A 9 -40.35 5.62 31.92
C LYS A 9 -40.15 4.47 30.92
N ASN A 10 -41.18 4.09 30.15
CA ASN A 10 -41.09 3.02 29.15
C ASN A 10 -40.89 3.50 27.71
N LEU A 11 -40.95 4.81 27.45
CA LEU A 11 -40.68 5.36 26.12
C LEU A 11 -39.20 5.73 25.90
N LEU A 12 -38.44 5.94 26.97
CA LEU A 12 -37.01 6.28 26.89
C LEU A 12 -36.14 5.09 26.48
N LEU A 13 -36.49 3.87 26.89
CA LEU A 13 -35.72 2.65 26.58
C LEU A 13 -35.67 2.30 25.07
N PRO A 14 -36.78 2.29 24.31
CA PRO A 14 -36.73 1.97 22.88
C PRO A 14 -36.05 3.08 22.06
N ILE A 15 -36.10 4.34 22.50
CA ILE A 15 -35.46 5.46 21.79
C ILE A 15 -33.93 5.38 21.93
N THR A 16 -33.39 5.00 23.09
CA THR A 16 -31.94 4.77 23.26
C THR A 16 -31.40 3.61 22.42
N VAL A 17 -32.20 2.55 22.21
CA VAL A 17 -31.77 1.39 21.39
C VAL A 17 -31.77 1.73 19.90
N ILE A 18 -32.69 2.58 19.43
CA ILE A 18 -32.73 3.04 18.02
C ILE A 18 -31.57 3.99 17.70
N ILE A 19 -31.20 4.90 18.63
CA ILE A 19 -30.06 5.81 18.44
C ILE A 19 -28.72 5.03 18.46
N LEU A 20 -28.58 4.01 19.31
CA LEU A 20 -27.39 3.15 19.30
C LEU A 20 -27.28 2.27 18.03
N SER A 21 -28.41 1.86 17.45
CA SER A 21 -28.41 1.06 16.21
C SER A 21 -28.22 1.90 14.95
N MET A 22 -28.53 3.21 14.98
CA MET A 22 -28.15 4.13 13.90
C MET A 22 -26.67 4.54 13.91
N MET A 23 -26.00 4.46 15.07
CA MET A 23 -24.53 4.59 15.14
C MET A 23 -23.78 3.32 14.69
N GLY A 24 -24.47 2.18 14.60
CA GLY A 24 -23.91 0.90 14.13
C GLY A 24 -24.08 0.63 12.64
N LEU A 25 -24.69 1.54 11.89
CA LEU A 25 -25.03 1.39 10.46
C LEU A 25 -24.46 2.52 9.59
N SER A 26 -23.45 3.25 10.05
CA SER A 26 -22.53 3.87 9.09
C SER A 26 -21.78 2.73 8.43
N GLY A 27 -22.18 2.33 7.22
CA GLY A 27 -21.23 1.70 6.31
C GLY A 27 -19.97 2.57 6.36
N GLN A 28 -18.83 2.00 6.76
CA GLN A 28 -17.59 2.78 6.84
C GLN A 28 -17.39 3.45 5.49
N ASP A 29 -17.50 4.78 5.44
CA ASP A 29 -17.17 5.53 4.24
C ASP A 29 -15.72 5.18 3.89
N CYS A 30 -15.55 4.52 2.76
CA CYS A 30 -14.27 3.99 2.34
C CYS A 30 -13.38 5.17 1.96
N GLN A 31 -12.47 5.57 2.85
CA GLN A 31 -11.73 6.83 2.76
C GLN A 31 -11.05 7.04 1.39
N TYR A 32 -10.53 5.97 0.80
CA TYR A 32 -9.82 6.03 -0.48
C TYR A 32 -10.67 5.64 -1.70
N GLU A 33 -11.97 5.34 -1.57
CA GLU A 33 -12.78 4.90 -2.71
C GLU A 33 -12.84 5.95 -3.83
N LYS A 34 -13.20 7.20 -3.48
CA LYS A 34 -13.21 8.31 -4.45
C LYS A 34 -11.83 8.62 -4.99
N TYR A 35 -10.81 8.57 -4.13
CA TYR A 35 -9.42 8.77 -4.52
C TYR A 35 -9.00 7.77 -5.61
N PHE A 36 -9.26 6.49 -5.40
CA PHE A 36 -8.90 5.44 -6.36
C PHE A 36 -9.67 5.54 -7.66
N TYR A 37 -10.95 5.91 -7.61
CA TYR A 37 -11.73 6.15 -8.83
C TYR A 37 -11.08 7.25 -9.69
N TRP A 38 -10.86 8.43 -9.10
CA TRP A 38 -10.34 9.58 -9.85
C TRP A 38 -8.88 9.43 -10.26
N THR A 39 -8.02 8.79 -9.47
CA THR A 39 -6.66 8.49 -9.91
C THR A 39 -6.62 7.45 -11.02
N SER A 40 -7.56 6.48 -11.05
CA SER A 40 -7.63 5.51 -12.15
C SER A 40 -8.04 6.19 -13.46
N MET A 41 -9.03 7.08 -13.40
CA MET A 41 -9.43 7.88 -14.57
C MET A 41 -8.27 8.76 -15.05
N ALA A 42 -7.61 9.47 -14.13
CA ALA A 42 -6.52 10.37 -14.47
C ALA A 42 -5.34 9.65 -15.14
N GLN A 43 -5.06 8.41 -14.71
CA GLN A 43 -4.04 7.56 -15.34
C GLN A 43 -4.42 7.13 -16.76
N ILE A 44 -5.70 6.84 -17.01
CA ILE A 44 -6.21 6.52 -18.35
C ILE A 44 -6.01 7.74 -19.26
N ASP A 45 -6.53 8.90 -18.86
CA ASP A 45 -6.44 10.13 -19.66
C ASP A 45 -5.00 10.55 -19.92
N PHE A 46 -4.13 10.44 -18.90
CA PHE A 46 -2.69 10.67 -19.07
C PHE A 46 -2.08 9.74 -20.12
N SER A 47 -2.44 8.45 -20.10
CA SER A 47 -1.93 7.46 -21.05
C SER A 47 -2.44 7.69 -22.48
N GLU A 48 -3.62 8.28 -22.62
CA GLU A 48 -4.22 8.68 -23.91
C GLU A 48 -3.72 10.04 -24.41
N GLY A 49 -2.98 10.78 -23.58
CA GLY A 49 -2.41 12.08 -23.89
C GLY A 49 -3.33 13.26 -23.61
N ASP A 50 -4.48 13.05 -22.96
CA ASP A 50 -5.37 14.11 -22.49
C ASP A 50 -4.90 14.65 -21.13
N PHE A 51 -3.81 15.42 -21.17
CA PHE A 51 -3.17 15.93 -19.95
C PHE A 51 -4.01 16.97 -19.20
N GLU A 52 -4.91 17.68 -19.89
CA GLU A 52 -5.78 18.67 -19.25
C GLU A 52 -6.85 17.98 -18.41
N GLU A 53 -7.44 16.89 -18.93
CA GLU A 53 -8.41 16.10 -18.20
C GLU A 53 -7.74 15.32 -17.06
N ALA A 54 -6.61 14.67 -17.32
CA ALA A 54 -5.81 14.02 -16.29
C ALA A 54 -5.48 14.98 -15.12
N ARG A 55 -5.13 16.25 -15.42
CA ARG A 55 -4.90 17.27 -14.39
C ARG A 55 -6.15 17.53 -13.57
N ARG A 56 -7.30 17.73 -14.22
CA ARG A 56 -8.59 17.97 -13.54
C ARG A 56 -8.89 16.83 -12.57
N GLU A 57 -8.71 15.60 -13.02
CA GLU A 57 -9.03 14.40 -12.25
C GLU A 57 -8.06 14.14 -11.10
N PHE A 58 -6.75 14.34 -11.30
CA PHE A 58 -5.79 14.28 -10.19
C PHE A 58 -6.11 15.33 -9.11
N ARG A 59 -6.46 16.56 -9.50
CA ARG A 59 -6.86 17.60 -8.53
C ARG A 59 -8.11 17.19 -7.74
N ILE A 60 -9.09 16.56 -8.39
CA ILE A 60 -10.27 16.02 -7.69
C ILE A 60 -9.84 14.89 -6.76
N ALA A 61 -9.04 13.93 -7.22
CA ALA A 61 -8.57 12.82 -6.40
C ALA A 61 -7.86 13.31 -5.14
N PHE A 62 -6.93 14.25 -5.28
CA PHE A 62 -6.13 14.77 -4.18
C PHE A 62 -6.94 15.65 -3.22
N SER A 63 -8.09 16.17 -3.64
CA SER A 63 -9.04 16.84 -2.73
C SER A 63 -9.84 15.87 -1.85
N THR A 64 -9.84 14.57 -2.15
CA THR A 64 -10.62 13.56 -1.43
C THR A 64 -9.81 12.79 -0.38
N THR A 65 -8.50 13.02 -0.29
CA THR A 65 -7.63 12.37 0.69
C THR A 65 -6.59 13.35 1.22
N GLU A 66 -6.17 13.16 2.47
CA GLU A 66 -5.05 13.92 3.05
C GLU A 66 -3.69 13.40 2.57
N PHE A 67 -3.64 12.15 2.07
CA PHE A 67 -2.40 11.50 1.68
C PHE A 67 -2.53 10.82 0.31
N PRO A 68 -2.23 11.57 -0.78
CA PRO A 68 -2.03 10.98 -2.10
C PRO A 68 -0.86 9.99 -2.11
N LEU A 69 -0.96 8.95 -2.92
CA LEU A 69 0.09 7.94 -3.07
C LEU A 69 1.21 8.47 -3.98
N GLY A 70 2.44 8.05 -3.69
CA GLY A 70 3.64 8.61 -4.31
C GLY A 70 3.69 8.40 -5.82
N ALA A 71 3.32 7.19 -6.29
CA ALA A 71 3.28 6.92 -7.73
C ALA A 71 2.27 7.81 -8.45
N ASP A 72 1.13 8.09 -7.82
CA ASP A 72 0.08 8.95 -8.39
C ASP A 72 0.53 10.42 -8.39
N LEU A 73 1.23 10.87 -7.34
CA LEU A 73 1.89 12.19 -7.30
C LEU A 73 2.97 12.34 -8.39
N GLY A 74 3.76 11.29 -8.64
CA GLY A 74 4.77 11.29 -9.69
C GLY A 74 4.16 11.48 -11.09
N VAL A 75 3.06 10.79 -11.39
CA VAL A 75 2.31 10.98 -12.65
C VAL A 75 1.67 12.37 -12.67
N ALA A 76 1.06 12.82 -11.58
CA ALA A 76 0.47 14.15 -11.50
C ALA A 76 1.51 15.27 -11.72
N LEU A 77 2.75 15.10 -11.26
CA LEU A 77 3.84 16.04 -11.50
C LEU A 77 4.20 16.09 -12.99
N GLU A 78 4.28 14.94 -13.65
CA GLU A 78 4.47 14.91 -15.10
C GLU A 78 3.28 15.60 -15.82
N THR A 79 2.05 15.35 -15.41
CA THR A 79 0.86 16.04 -15.94
C THR A 79 0.95 17.56 -15.75
N ALA A 80 1.34 18.04 -14.58
CA ALA A 80 1.54 19.47 -14.31
C ALA A 80 2.57 20.09 -15.26
N ILE A 81 3.69 19.39 -15.47
CA ILE A 81 4.73 19.79 -16.43
C ILE A 81 4.19 19.87 -17.86
N ARG A 82 3.44 18.85 -18.32
CA ARG A 82 2.86 18.79 -19.68
C ARG A 82 1.84 19.91 -19.94
N THR A 83 1.02 20.23 -18.93
CA THR A 83 0.03 21.32 -18.96
C THR A 83 0.62 22.70 -18.64
N ARG A 84 1.93 22.78 -18.34
CA ARG A 84 2.64 24.01 -17.95
C ARG A 84 2.07 24.68 -16.69
N ASP A 85 1.45 23.90 -15.80
CA ASP A 85 0.96 24.37 -14.50
C ASP A 85 2.12 24.46 -13.51
N THR A 86 2.87 25.57 -13.58
CA THR A 86 4.11 25.76 -12.80
C THR A 86 3.89 25.75 -11.30
N THR A 87 2.79 26.35 -10.81
CA THR A 87 2.44 26.40 -9.39
C THR A 87 2.11 25.01 -8.87
N TRP A 88 1.31 24.24 -9.61
CA TRP A 88 0.97 22.89 -9.17
C TRP A 88 2.18 21.95 -9.23
N ALA A 89 3.07 22.11 -10.21
CA ALA A 89 4.32 21.35 -10.27
C ALA A 89 5.20 21.59 -9.02
N GLU A 90 5.26 22.83 -8.52
CA GLU A 90 5.95 23.16 -7.26
C GLU A 90 5.28 22.47 -6.06
N GLU A 91 3.96 22.60 -5.92
CA GLU A 91 3.20 21.98 -4.83
C GLU A 91 3.39 20.44 -4.77
N LEU A 92 3.32 19.78 -5.93
CA LEU A 92 3.53 18.34 -6.06
C LEU A 92 4.98 17.96 -5.74
N SER A 93 5.95 18.78 -6.15
CA SER A 93 7.37 18.54 -5.85
C SER A 93 7.65 18.63 -4.36
N ILE A 94 7.07 19.61 -3.68
CA ILE A 94 7.14 19.76 -2.21
C ILE A 94 6.50 18.56 -1.51
N ALA A 95 5.33 18.10 -1.97
CA ALA A 95 4.66 16.92 -1.41
C ALA A 95 5.53 15.66 -1.55
N LEU A 96 6.11 15.43 -2.72
CA LEU A 96 7.03 14.31 -2.97
C LEU A 96 8.30 14.41 -2.10
N ALA A 97 8.90 15.59 -2.00
CA ALA A 97 10.09 15.82 -1.16
C ALA A 97 9.80 15.54 0.32
N LYS A 98 8.68 16.05 0.85
CA LYS A 98 8.22 15.76 2.22
C LYS A 98 7.91 14.28 2.46
N GLY A 99 7.57 13.54 1.41
CA GLY A 99 7.42 12.09 1.47
C GLY A 99 8.73 11.30 1.32
N GLY A 100 9.89 11.96 1.27
CA GLY A 100 11.20 11.31 1.22
C GLY A 100 11.73 11.00 -0.18
N ILE A 101 11.22 11.67 -1.22
CA ILE A 101 11.81 11.60 -2.56
C ILE A 101 13.02 12.53 -2.63
N PRO A 102 14.22 12.04 -3.00
CA PRO A 102 15.46 12.80 -2.91
C PRO A 102 15.59 13.89 -3.98
N LEU A 103 16.37 14.93 -3.70
CA LEU A 103 16.55 16.10 -4.57
C LEU A 103 16.93 15.74 -6.02
N ILE A 104 17.75 14.69 -6.21
CA ILE A 104 18.18 14.20 -7.53
C ILE A 104 17.01 13.83 -8.45
N TYR A 105 15.86 13.41 -7.90
CA TYR A 105 14.66 13.13 -8.69
C TYR A 105 14.15 14.38 -9.43
N PHE A 106 14.35 15.55 -8.85
CA PHE A 106 13.84 16.83 -9.36
C PHE A 106 14.83 17.55 -10.29
N ASP A 107 15.99 16.96 -10.62
CA ASP A 107 17.03 17.61 -11.42
C ASP A 107 16.55 18.07 -12.81
N SER A 108 15.56 17.38 -13.39
CA SER A 108 14.93 17.78 -14.65
C SER A 108 14.16 19.10 -14.57
N LEU A 109 13.86 19.58 -13.35
CA LEU A 109 13.06 20.76 -13.08
C LEU A 109 13.90 22.01 -12.81
N ARG A 110 15.23 21.94 -12.91
CA ARG A 110 16.16 23.05 -12.66
C ARG A 110 15.87 24.35 -13.42
N ASN A 111 15.17 24.26 -14.55
CA ASN A 111 14.81 25.42 -15.37
C ASN A 111 13.50 26.09 -14.93
N TYR A 112 12.79 25.56 -13.93
CA TYR A 112 11.58 26.17 -13.40
C TYR A 112 11.94 27.31 -12.43
N PRO A 113 11.24 28.46 -12.48
CA PRO A 113 11.57 29.62 -11.66
C PRO A 113 11.58 29.36 -10.14
N TRP A 114 10.76 28.43 -9.67
CA TRP A 114 10.66 28.06 -8.27
C TRP A 114 11.75 27.09 -7.79
N TYR A 115 12.48 26.44 -8.71
CA TYR A 115 13.38 25.35 -8.35
C TYR A 115 14.50 25.76 -7.40
N GLU A 116 15.09 26.95 -7.58
CA GLU A 116 16.17 27.44 -6.72
C GLU A 116 15.72 27.55 -5.25
N HIS A 117 14.49 28.00 -5.02
CA HIS A 117 13.93 28.12 -3.67
C HIS A 117 13.56 26.74 -3.11
N PHE A 118 12.90 25.91 -3.92
CA PHE A 118 12.61 24.51 -3.57
C PHE A 118 13.88 23.74 -3.16
N ALA A 119 14.98 23.88 -3.90
CA ALA A 119 16.24 23.21 -3.61
C ALA A 119 16.93 23.77 -2.36
N ALA A 120 16.82 25.10 -2.12
CA ALA A 120 17.34 25.73 -0.92
C ALA A 120 16.58 25.29 0.35
N ASP A 121 15.27 25.04 0.24
CA ASP A 121 14.43 24.56 1.34
C ASP A 121 14.45 23.04 1.51
N PHE A 122 15.21 22.30 0.69
CA PHE A 122 15.11 20.84 0.63
C PHE A 122 15.44 20.15 1.96
N ASP A 123 16.42 20.65 2.70
CA ASP A 123 16.77 20.14 4.04
C ASP A 123 15.58 20.19 5.03
N GLN A 124 14.67 21.15 4.85
CA GLN A 124 13.45 21.24 5.69
C GLN A 124 12.44 20.15 5.32
N TYR A 125 12.33 19.82 4.03
CA TYR A 125 11.46 18.73 3.56
C TYR A 125 12.00 17.37 3.98
N ASP A 126 13.32 17.20 3.94
CA ASP A 126 13.98 15.98 4.42
C ASP A 126 13.81 15.81 5.93
N HIS A 127 14.00 16.89 6.70
CA HIS A 127 13.72 16.87 8.15
C HIS A 127 12.25 16.56 8.47
N PHE A 128 11.31 17.09 7.68
CA PHE A 128 9.89 16.70 7.80
C PHE A 128 9.72 15.20 7.56
N TYR A 129 10.33 14.64 6.52
CA TYR A 129 10.28 13.22 6.24
C TYR A 129 10.83 12.37 7.41
N GLU A 130 11.99 12.73 7.94
CA GLU A 130 12.63 12.00 9.05
C GLU A 130 11.78 12.01 10.34
N THR A 131 11.02 13.08 10.58
CA THR A 131 10.24 13.24 11.81
C THR A 131 8.81 12.73 11.71
N GLN A 132 8.21 12.70 10.51
CA GLN A 132 6.81 12.30 10.32
C GLN A 132 6.64 10.82 9.95
N TYR A 133 7.68 10.17 9.41
CA TYR A 133 7.58 8.79 8.94
C TYR A 133 8.43 7.83 9.75
N ASN A 134 8.02 6.56 9.75
CA ASN A 134 8.70 5.49 10.43
C ASN A 134 9.79 4.88 9.53
N LEU A 135 10.99 5.46 9.61
CA LEU A 135 12.15 5.03 8.83
C LEU A 135 12.63 3.63 9.22
N GLU A 136 12.50 3.24 10.49
CA GLU A 136 12.83 1.90 10.98
C GLU A 136 11.93 0.84 10.32
N LEU A 137 10.61 1.09 10.26
CA LEU A 137 9.67 0.23 9.53
C LEU A 137 10.04 0.14 8.05
N ARG A 138 10.35 1.27 7.40
CA ARG A 138 10.76 1.30 6.00
C ARG A 138 11.99 0.42 5.74
N VAL A 139 13.04 0.59 6.53
CA VAL A 139 14.28 -0.18 6.41
C VAL A 139 13.99 -1.67 6.56
N ARG A 140 13.35 -2.08 7.66
CA ARG A 140 13.07 -3.49 7.92
C ARG A 140 12.10 -4.12 6.93
N PHE A 141 11.13 -3.34 6.42
CA PHE A 141 10.25 -3.80 5.35
C PHE A 141 11.03 -4.08 4.07
N MET A 142 11.96 -3.19 3.69
CA MET A 142 12.80 -3.41 2.50
C MET A 142 13.78 -4.57 2.68
N GLU A 143 14.30 -4.80 3.89
CA GLU A 143 15.09 -5.99 4.22
C GLU A 143 14.27 -7.28 4.06
N LEU A 144 13.01 -7.27 4.51
CA LEU A 144 12.09 -8.40 4.34
C LEU A 144 11.79 -8.67 2.85
N VAL A 145 11.57 -7.61 2.07
CA VAL A 145 11.38 -7.71 0.61
C VAL A 145 12.62 -8.31 -0.06
N LEU A 146 13.82 -7.91 0.35
CA LEU A 146 15.06 -8.48 -0.16
C LEU A 146 15.17 -9.96 0.22
N ALA A 147 14.88 -10.32 1.47
CA ALA A 147 14.88 -11.71 1.91
C ALA A 147 13.89 -12.57 1.11
N ASP A 148 12.69 -12.05 0.84
CA ASP A 148 11.68 -12.73 0.01
C ASP A 148 12.16 -12.91 -1.43
N SER A 149 12.80 -11.88 -2.01
CA SER A 149 13.38 -11.96 -3.35
C SER A 149 14.46 -13.04 -3.45
N LEU A 150 15.40 -13.06 -2.50
CA LEU A 150 16.48 -14.05 -2.45
C LEU A 150 15.93 -15.47 -2.26
N PHE A 151 14.96 -15.65 -1.36
CA PHE A 151 14.33 -16.96 -1.17
C PHE A 151 13.57 -17.42 -2.41
N ASN A 152 12.86 -16.53 -3.12
CA ASN A 152 12.16 -16.89 -4.35
C ASN A 152 13.11 -17.27 -5.48
N GLU A 153 14.26 -16.61 -5.58
CA GLU A 153 15.32 -16.99 -6.53
C GLU A 153 15.82 -18.41 -6.24
N ASP A 154 16.17 -18.69 -4.97
CA ASP A 154 16.61 -20.01 -4.52
C ASP A 154 15.54 -21.09 -4.75
N TYR A 155 14.29 -20.80 -4.40
CA TYR A 155 13.14 -21.67 -4.67
C TYR A 155 12.97 -21.96 -6.17
N HIS A 156 13.14 -20.95 -7.03
CA HIS A 156 13.03 -21.13 -8.47
C HIS A 156 14.16 -21.99 -9.04
N SER A 157 15.40 -21.77 -8.60
CA SER A 157 16.54 -22.62 -8.99
C SER A 157 16.38 -24.04 -8.47
N TRP A 158 15.88 -24.23 -7.24
CA TRP A 158 15.54 -25.55 -6.71
C TRP A 158 14.50 -26.27 -7.57
N ARG A 159 13.40 -25.57 -7.92
CA ARG A 159 12.35 -26.12 -8.77
C ARG A 159 12.86 -26.56 -10.16
N LYS A 160 13.91 -25.92 -10.67
CA LYS A 160 14.55 -26.26 -11.95
C LYS A 160 15.63 -27.34 -11.83
N GLY A 161 15.98 -27.77 -10.62
CA GLY A 161 17.08 -28.69 -10.37
C GLY A 161 18.47 -28.05 -10.50
N GLU A 162 18.56 -26.72 -10.51
CA GLU A 162 19.81 -25.96 -10.59
C GLU A 162 20.50 -25.84 -9.21
N ARG A 163 19.73 -25.99 -8.13
CA ARG A 163 20.18 -25.93 -6.73
C ARG A 163 19.45 -26.99 -5.91
N GLU A 164 20.13 -27.65 -4.98
CA GLU A 164 19.45 -28.55 -4.03
C GLU A 164 19.01 -27.76 -2.80
N MET A 165 17.80 -28.03 -2.32
CA MET A 165 17.27 -27.54 -1.06
C MET A 165 16.51 -28.67 -0.37
N THR A 166 16.69 -28.80 0.93
CA THR A 166 15.92 -29.69 1.79
C THR A 166 14.50 -29.16 1.99
N LEU A 167 13.58 -30.04 2.39
CA LEU A 167 12.24 -29.62 2.75
C LEU A 167 12.26 -28.64 3.92
N GLU A 168 13.14 -28.87 4.90
CA GLU A 168 13.34 -28.03 6.06
C GLU A 168 13.78 -26.61 5.68
N GLU A 169 14.71 -26.48 4.73
CA GLU A 169 15.14 -25.17 4.21
C GLU A 169 14.00 -24.43 3.50
N LEU A 170 13.19 -25.14 2.71
CA LEU A 170 12.02 -24.56 2.03
C LEU A 170 10.97 -24.06 3.03
N ILE A 171 10.68 -24.87 4.05
CA ILE A 171 9.74 -24.51 5.13
C ILE A 171 10.29 -23.32 5.91
N ALA A 172 11.56 -23.36 6.32
CA ALA A 172 12.19 -22.31 7.12
C ALA A 172 12.22 -20.98 6.37
N GLY A 173 12.62 -20.98 5.09
CA GLY A 173 12.66 -19.78 4.27
C GLY A 173 11.27 -19.17 4.09
N ALA A 174 10.28 -19.97 3.71
CA ALA A 174 8.90 -19.49 3.54
C ALA A 174 8.29 -18.96 4.85
N LYS A 175 8.46 -19.68 5.98
CA LYS A 175 7.98 -19.24 7.30
C LYS A 175 8.68 -17.97 7.78
N GLY A 176 9.98 -17.83 7.48
CA GLY A 176 10.77 -16.65 7.84
C GLY A 176 10.17 -15.37 7.27
N ILE A 177 9.70 -15.42 6.02
CA ILE A 177 9.06 -14.26 5.37
C ILE A 177 7.73 -13.91 6.04
N SER A 178 6.85 -14.88 6.24
CA SER A 178 5.55 -14.64 6.87
C SER A 178 5.67 -14.16 8.31
N THR A 179 6.56 -14.78 9.08
CA THR A 179 6.85 -14.37 10.47
C THR A 179 7.46 -12.98 10.49
N GLY A 180 8.39 -12.68 9.58
CA GLY A 180 8.98 -11.36 9.44
C GLY A 180 7.92 -10.27 9.20
N LEU A 181 6.98 -10.51 8.28
CA LEU A 181 5.89 -9.57 8.04
C LEU A 181 5.01 -9.39 9.28
N GLN A 182 4.64 -10.48 9.96
CA GLN A 182 3.82 -10.42 11.16
C GLN A 182 4.50 -9.62 12.28
N VAL A 183 5.81 -9.83 12.49
CA VAL A 183 6.61 -9.07 13.46
C VAL A 183 6.61 -7.57 13.15
N LEU A 184 6.74 -7.18 11.87
CA LEU A 184 6.66 -5.77 11.49
C LEU A 184 5.28 -5.19 11.77
N ILE A 185 4.22 -5.95 11.49
CA ILE A 185 2.85 -5.49 11.71
C ILE A 185 2.54 -5.36 13.19
N ASP A 186 2.98 -6.30 14.02
CA ASP A 186 2.76 -6.26 15.46
C ASP A 186 3.52 -5.10 16.11
N ALA A 187 4.72 -4.79 15.62
CA ALA A 187 5.55 -3.70 16.15
C ALA A 187 5.13 -2.32 15.66
N TYR A 188 4.76 -2.18 14.38
CA TYR A 188 4.62 -0.87 13.73
C TYR A 188 3.27 -0.66 13.03
N GLY A 189 2.41 -1.67 12.97
CA GLY A 189 1.21 -1.69 12.15
C GLY A 189 1.47 -2.08 10.70
N PHE A 190 0.40 -2.19 9.91
CA PHE A 190 0.48 -2.60 8.50
C PHE A 190 1.37 -1.65 7.67
N PRO A 191 2.42 -2.15 6.98
CA PRO A 191 3.29 -1.32 6.15
C PRO A 191 2.50 -0.61 5.06
N CYS A 192 2.69 0.70 4.91
CA CYS A 192 2.05 1.51 3.87
C CYS A 192 2.78 2.86 3.71
N GLU A 193 2.49 3.57 2.62
CA GLU A 193 3.14 4.86 2.32
C GLU A 193 2.82 5.92 3.39
N GLN A 194 1.62 5.90 3.97
CA GLN A 194 1.24 6.79 5.08
C GLN A 194 2.15 6.63 6.31
N LYS A 195 2.85 5.49 6.45
CA LYS A 195 3.80 5.23 7.54
C LYS A 195 5.25 5.35 7.11
N MET A 196 5.59 5.07 5.86
CA MET A 196 6.97 4.91 5.40
C MET A 196 7.44 6.02 4.43
N GLY A 197 6.54 6.93 4.05
CA GLY A 197 6.75 7.88 2.96
C GLY A 197 6.64 7.21 1.61
N TYR A 198 7.25 7.80 0.59
CA TYR A 198 7.24 7.31 -0.78
C TYR A 198 8.52 6.57 -1.12
N LEU A 199 8.42 5.51 -1.93
CA LEU A 199 9.57 4.75 -2.37
C LEU A 199 10.17 5.39 -3.62
N PHE A 200 11.44 5.81 -3.51
CA PHE A 200 12.28 6.17 -4.64
C PHE A 200 13.20 5.00 -4.99
N LYS A 201 13.07 4.45 -6.19
CA LYS A 201 13.92 3.35 -6.67
C LYS A 201 14.14 3.48 -8.17
N GLU A 202 15.38 3.31 -8.62
CA GLU A 202 15.76 3.34 -10.04
C GLU A 202 15.32 4.65 -10.74
N GLY A 203 15.46 5.79 -10.07
CA GLY A 203 15.11 7.09 -10.63
C GLY A 203 13.61 7.40 -10.68
N GLN A 204 12.76 6.54 -10.10
CA GLN A 204 11.31 6.68 -10.17
C GLN A 204 10.66 6.62 -8.79
N VAL A 205 9.55 7.34 -8.64
CA VAL A 205 8.62 7.16 -7.52
C VAL A 205 7.78 5.92 -7.82
N ARG A 206 7.86 4.92 -6.96
CA ARG A 206 7.20 3.62 -7.17
C ARG A 206 6.38 3.22 -5.95
N PRO A 207 5.35 2.38 -6.11
CA PRO A 207 4.72 1.74 -4.97
C PRO A 207 5.70 0.81 -4.26
N PHE A 208 5.56 0.67 -2.94
CA PHE A 208 6.23 -0.43 -2.23
C PHE A 208 5.75 -1.80 -2.74
N PRO A 209 6.62 -2.81 -2.85
CA PRO A 209 6.27 -4.15 -3.36
C PRO A 209 5.50 -4.99 -2.33
N LEU A 210 4.59 -4.37 -1.56
CA LEU A 210 3.81 -5.01 -0.51
C LEU A 210 2.82 -6.04 -1.07
N VAL A 211 2.12 -5.71 -2.15
CA VAL A 211 1.21 -6.65 -2.80
C VAL A 211 1.96 -7.89 -3.31
N ILE A 212 3.18 -7.72 -3.82
CA ILE A 212 4.03 -8.83 -4.29
C ILE A 212 4.41 -9.75 -3.12
N LEU A 213 4.86 -9.17 -2.00
CA LEU A 213 5.16 -9.92 -0.78
C LEU A 213 3.94 -10.73 -0.31
N LEU A 214 2.76 -10.11 -0.28
CA LEU A 214 1.51 -10.78 0.10
C LEU A 214 1.11 -11.89 -0.87
N ILE A 215 1.28 -11.70 -2.18
CA ILE A 215 1.06 -12.75 -3.18
C ILE A 215 1.93 -13.96 -2.89
N HIS A 216 3.22 -13.77 -2.60
CA HIS A 216 4.13 -14.86 -2.30
C HIS A 216 3.73 -15.59 -1.01
N ILE A 217 3.36 -14.87 0.05
CA ILE A 217 2.85 -15.46 1.30
C ILE A 217 1.57 -16.29 1.03
N TYR A 218 0.64 -15.77 0.24
CA TYR A 218 -0.60 -16.46 -0.12
C TYR A 218 -0.36 -17.73 -0.96
N GLN A 219 0.58 -17.66 -1.91
CA GLN A 219 1.01 -18.82 -2.70
C GLN A 219 1.73 -19.87 -1.84
N ARG A 220 2.27 -19.48 -0.68
CA ARG A 220 2.87 -20.36 0.33
C ARG A 220 1.84 -20.87 1.35
N GLY A 221 0.56 -20.61 1.12
CA GLY A 221 -0.53 -21.22 1.89
C GLY A 221 -0.99 -20.41 3.10
N GLU A 222 -0.52 -19.17 3.28
CA GLU A 222 -0.95 -18.30 4.39
C GLU A 222 -1.76 -17.11 3.89
N LEU A 223 -3.03 -17.03 4.29
CA LEU A 223 -3.98 -16.02 3.79
C LEU A 223 -4.03 -14.79 4.69
N PHE A 224 -2.86 -14.20 4.94
CA PHE A 224 -2.67 -13.05 5.81
C PHE A 224 -3.67 -11.92 5.48
N TYR A 225 -4.47 -11.51 6.46
CA TYR A 225 -5.42 -10.40 6.34
C TYR A 225 -6.51 -10.57 5.29
N LYS A 226 -6.76 -11.77 4.76
CA LYS A 226 -7.80 -12.01 3.74
C LYS A 226 -9.17 -11.42 4.15
N ASP A 227 -9.58 -11.66 5.39
CA ASP A 227 -10.87 -11.17 5.91
C ASP A 227 -10.86 -9.67 6.25
N ARG A 228 -9.71 -9.00 6.11
CA ARG A 228 -9.51 -7.57 6.38
C ARG A 228 -9.07 -6.78 5.14
N LEU A 229 -8.99 -7.41 3.96
CA LEU A 229 -8.53 -6.75 2.73
C LEU A 229 -9.37 -5.50 2.41
N ASP A 230 -10.68 -5.58 2.56
CA ASP A 230 -11.59 -4.47 2.27
C ASP A 230 -11.27 -3.24 3.14
N ARG A 231 -11.00 -3.46 4.42
CA ARG A 231 -10.60 -2.40 5.34
C ARG A 231 -9.22 -1.83 5.00
N ILE A 232 -8.26 -2.70 4.67
CA ILE A 232 -6.90 -2.28 4.29
C ILE A 232 -6.93 -1.42 3.01
N ILE A 233 -7.78 -1.78 2.05
CA ILE A 233 -8.00 -1.00 0.83
C ILE A 233 -8.70 0.31 1.15
N CYS A 234 -9.75 0.30 1.97
CA CYS A 234 -10.44 1.53 2.35
C CYS A 234 -9.56 2.53 3.09
N ASP A 235 -8.60 2.04 3.88
CA ASP A 235 -7.57 2.84 4.54
C ASP A 235 -6.45 3.32 3.57
N GLY A 236 -6.52 3.00 2.28
CA GLY A 236 -5.53 3.41 1.28
C GLY A 236 -4.18 2.71 1.37
N LYS A 237 -4.12 1.53 2.02
CA LYS A 237 -2.87 0.77 2.24
C LYS A 237 -2.60 -0.26 1.14
N LEU A 238 -3.64 -0.62 0.38
CA LEU A 238 -3.60 -1.43 -0.83
C LEU A 238 -4.56 -0.83 -1.86
N LYS A 239 -4.34 -1.13 -3.14
CA LYS A 239 -5.22 -0.69 -4.22
C LYS A 239 -6.42 -1.64 -4.36
N PRO A 240 -7.58 -1.16 -4.87
CA PRO A 240 -8.74 -2.02 -5.12
C PRO A 240 -8.42 -3.22 -6.03
N THR A 241 -7.56 -3.01 -7.03
CA THR A 241 -7.06 -4.03 -7.95
C THR A 241 -6.31 -5.17 -7.23
N ASP A 242 -5.66 -4.88 -6.11
CA ASP A 242 -4.88 -5.87 -5.35
C ASP A 242 -5.80 -6.95 -4.75
N ARG A 243 -7.07 -6.63 -4.48
CA ARG A 243 -8.05 -7.58 -3.97
C ARG A 243 -8.22 -8.78 -4.89
N ALA A 244 -8.41 -8.53 -6.19
CA ALA A 244 -8.62 -9.59 -7.17
C ALA A 244 -7.37 -10.45 -7.31
N ILE A 245 -6.19 -9.82 -7.32
CA ILE A 245 -4.90 -10.48 -7.41
C ILE A 245 -4.66 -11.39 -6.19
N LEU A 246 -4.86 -10.87 -4.98
CA LEU A 246 -4.70 -11.63 -3.74
C LEU A 246 -5.75 -12.73 -3.56
N ASN A 247 -6.97 -12.52 -4.03
CA ASN A 247 -7.99 -13.58 -4.02
C ASN A 247 -7.66 -14.74 -4.96
N GLY A 248 -7.01 -14.44 -6.10
CA GLY A 248 -6.51 -15.44 -7.05
C GLY A 248 -5.15 -16.06 -6.67
N ALA A 249 -4.37 -15.40 -5.80
CA ALA A 249 -3.11 -15.93 -5.30
C ALA A 249 -3.38 -17.09 -4.32
N ARG A 250 -3.18 -18.32 -4.80
CA ARG A 250 -3.31 -19.55 -4.02
C ARG A 250 -2.13 -20.49 -4.29
N GLY A 251 -1.77 -21.25 -3.26
CA GLY A 251 -0.85 -22.38 -3.36
C GLY A 251 -1.50 -23.63 -3.98
N PHE A 252 -0.77 -24.74 -3.95
CA PHE A 252 -1.26 -26.06 -4.36
C PHE A 252 -2.16 -26.73 -3.30
N GLY A 253 -2.07 -26.31 -2.03
CA GLY A 253 -2.87 -26.82 -0.91
C GLY A 253 -4.19 -26.09 -0.68
N ASP A 254 -4.85 -26.43 0.42
CA ASP A 254 -6.11 -25.82 0.90
C ASP A 254 -5.89 -24.52 1.67
N SER A 255 -4.68 -23.94 1.58
CA SER A 255 -4.23 -22.78 2.36
C SER A 255 -4.20 -23.03 3.88
N SER A 256 -3.79 -24.24 4.29
CA SER A 256 -3.59 -24.60 5.71
C SER A 256 -2.20 -24.28 6.27
N GLY A 257 -1.36 -23.55 5.51
CA GLY A 257 -0.08 -23.01 5.97
C GLY A 257 1.15 -23.51 5.23
N VAL A 258 2.30 -22.91 5.57
CA VAL A 258 3.58 -23.09 4.87
C VAL A 258 4.06 -24.54 4.83
N GLU A 259 3.92 -25.28 5.93
CA GLU A 259 4.44 -26.66 6.01
C GLU A 259 3.77 -27.58 5.00
N GLN A 260 2.44 -27.56 4.95
CA GLN A 260 1.68 -28.40 4.02
C GLN A 260 1.97 -28.00 2.57
N GLU A 261 1.98 -26.70 2.28
CA GLU A 261 2.26 -26.18 0.93
C GLU A 261 3.67 -26.55 0.45
N MET A 262 4.69 -26.42 1.31
CA MET A 262 6.06 -26.80 0.95
C MET A 262 6.20 -28.32 0.80
N GLN A 263 5.52 -29.12 1.63
CA GLN A 263 5.52 -30.58 1.47
C GLN A 263 4.94 -31.02 0.12
N ILE A 264 3.84 -30.40 -0.31
CA ILE A 264 3.21 -30.65 -1.62
C ILE A 264 4.17 -30.27 -2.74
N ARG A 265 4.76 -29.07 -2.68
CA ARG A 265 5.73 -28.61 -3.69
C ARG A 265 6.95 -29.51 -3.75
N TYR A 266 7.50 -29.90 -2.61
CA TYR A 266 8.65 -30.78 -2.51
C TYR A 266 8.37 -32.13 -3.18
N ASN A 267 7.24 -32.76 -2.87
CA ASN A 267 6.86 -34.03 -3.48
C ASN A 267 6.58 -33.94 -4.99
N LYS A 268 6.11 -32.77 -5.46
CA LYS A 268 5.79 -32.53 -6.87
C LYS A 268 7.03 -32.27 -7.72
N TYR A 269 7.96 -31.46 -7.22
CA TYR A 269 9.10 -30.97 -7.99
C TYR A 269 10.40 -31.72 -7.72
N ARG A 270 10.51 -32.47 -6.62
CA ARG A 270 11.67 -33.32 -6.38
C ARG A 270 11.75 -34.39 -7.49
N PRO A 271 12.86 -34.49 -8.23
CA PRO A 271 13.04 -35.55 -9.21
C PRO A 271 12.89 -36.90 -8.51
N LYS A 272 11.94 -37.73 -8.97
CA LYS A 272 11.89 -39.14 -8.60
C LYS A 272 13.11 -39.81 -9.25
N ARG A 273 14.19 -39.96 -8.49
CA ARG A 273 15.29 -40.84 -8.86
C ARG A 273 14.89 -42.29 -8.61
#